data_AF-A2TZ63-F1
#
_entry.id   AF-A2TZ63-F1
#
_cell.length_a   1.000
_cell.length_b   1.000
_cell.length_c   1.000
_cell.angle_alpha   90.00
_cell.angle_beta   90.00
_cell.angle_gamma   90.00
#
_symmetry.space_group_name_H-M   'P 1'
#
loop_
_entity.id
_entity.type
_entity.pdbx_description
1 polymer ?
#
loop_
_entity_poly.entity_id
_entity_poly.type
_entity_poly.pdbx_seq_one_letter_code
_entity_poly.pdbx_strand_id
1 'polypeptide(L)'
;MIDEILIENRICPKPMIWNEIYKLMCQELREKNIPKPLILAGWNFTTDREKKNRFMEHLNLIDLKSENKIKTFVLSINEKDWYKG
;
A
#
# COMPACT_ATOMS: atom_id res chain seq x y z
N MET A 1 -7.60 8.29 9.07
CA MET A 1 -6.89 6.99 8.95
C MET A 1 -6.24 6.79 7.59
N ILE A 2 -6.94 6.62 6.45
CA ILE A 2 -6.27 6.59 5.14
C ILE A 2 -5.55 7.91 4.87
N ASP A 3 -6.17 9.03 5.25
CA ASP A 3 -5.58 10.37 5.12
C ASP A 3 -4.30 10.55 5.94
N GLU A 4 -4.11 9.79 7.03
CA GLU A 4 -2.87 9.81 7.83
C GLU A 4 -1.74 9.02 7.14
N ILE A 5 -2.10 8.05 6.30
CA ILE A 5 -1.15 7.24 5.53
C ILE A 5 -0.72 7.99 4.26
N LEU A 6 -1.69 8.63 3.57
CA LEU A 6 -1.51 9.33 2.30
C LEU A 6 -1.27 10.85 2.47
N ILE A 7 -0.54 11.24 3.52
CA ILE A 7 -0.09 12.63 3.74
C ILE A 7 0.98 13.07 2.73
N GLU A 8 1.27 14.37 2.66
CA GLU A 8 2.43 14.92 1.93
C GLU A 8 2.62 14.40 0.49
N ASN A 9 1.55 14.39 -0.31
CA ASN A 9 1.55 13.90 -1.69
C ASN A 9 1.98 12.42 -1.85
N ARG A 10 1.96 11.61 -0.78
CA ARG A 10 2.20 10.17 -0.90
C ARG A 10 1.14 9.55 -1.81
N ILE A 11 1.63 8.84 -2.83
CA ILE A 11 0.81 8.12 -3.81
C ILE A 11 0.72 6.65 -3.42
N CYS A 12 1.87 6.01 -3.25
CA CYS A 12 2.01 4.62 -2.85
C CYS A 12 3.41 4.36 -2.29
N PRO A 13 3.67 3.21 -1.66
CA PRO A 13 5.02 2.80 -1.30
C PRO A 13 5.85 2.44 -2.53
N LYS A 14 7.17 2.51 -2.41
CA LYS A 14 8.10 1.98 -3.41
C LYS A 14 7.88 0.48 -3.63
N PRO A 15 8.21 -0.06 -4.83
CA PRO A 15 7.83 -1.42 -5.22
C PRO A 15 8.18 -2.52 -4.21
N MET A 16 9.39 -2.47 -3.63
CA MET A 16 9.84 -3.47 -2.68
C MET A 16 9.02 -3.44 -1.39
N ILE A 17 8.78 -2.25 -0.83
CA ILE A 17 7.98 -2.09 0.39
C ILE A 17 6.51 -2.44 0.14
N TRP A 18 5.97 -2.05 -1.02
CA TRP A 18 4.60 -2.40 -1.39
C TRP A 18 4.42 -3.92 -1.51
N ASN A 19 5.41 -4.62 -2.03
CA ASN A 19 5.39 -6.09 -2.11
C ASN A 19 5.39 -6.75 -0.71
N GLU A 20 6.11 -6.18 0.26
CA GLU A 20 6.06 -6.69 1.64
C GLU A 20 4.69 -6.46 2.30
N ILE A 21 4.07 -5.30 2.08
CA ILE A 21 2.67 -5.06 2.50
C ILE A 21 1.75 -6.13 1.90
N TYR A 22 1.86 -6.37 0.59
CA TYR A 22 1.02 -7.35 -0.10
C TYR A 22 1.20 -8.77 0.47
N LYS A 23 2.43 -9.19 0.76
CA LYS A 23 2.68 -10.49 1.40
C LYS A 23 2.00 -10.58 2.77
N LEU A 24 2.11 -9.54 3.60
CA LEU A 24 1.43 -9.48 4.90
C LEU A 24 -0.10 -9.55 4.74
N MET A 25 -0.64 -8.84 3.75
CA MET A 25 -2.07 -8.91 3.42
C MET A 25 -2.49 -10.34 3.04
N CYS A 26 -1.73 -11.03 2.19
CA CYS A 26 -2.03 -12.42 1.83
C CYS A 26 -1.94 -13.41 3.00
N GLN A 27 -1.15 -13.10 4.02
CA GLN A 27 -1.00 -13.95 5.20
C GLN A 27 -2.11 -13.72 6.23
N GLU A 28 -2.50 -12.46 6.43
CA GLU A 28 -3.35 -12.06 7.56
C GLU A 28 -4.82 -11.82 7.15
N LEU A 29 -5.08 -11.44 5.89
CA LEU A 29 -6.45 -11.22 5.42
C LEU A 29 -7.07 -12.55 4.95
N ARG A 30 -8.35 -12.73 5.26
CA ARG A 30 -9.16 -13.88 4.76
C ARG A 30 -9.62 -13.69 3.31
N GLU A 31 -9.43 -12.50 2.74
CA GLU A 31 -9.81 -12.17 1.38
C GLU A 31 -8.99 -12.97 0.38
N LYS A 32 -9.66 -13.66 -0.55
CA LYS A 32 -8.99 -14.54 -1.52
C LYS A 32 -8.48 -13.77 -2.74
N ASN A 33 -9.08 -12.62 -3.02
CA ASN A 33 -8.82 -11.85 -4.24
C ASN A 33 -8.18 -10.50 -3.93
N ILE A 34 -7.02 -10.52 -3.26
CA ILE A 34 -6.23 -9.30 -3.05
C ILE A 34 -5.56 -8.93 -4.38
N PRO A 35 -5.82 -7.73 -4.93
CA PRO A 35 -5.19 -7.33 -6.18
C PRO A 35 -3.67 -7.25 -6.01
N LYS A 36 -2.92 -7.62 -7.05
CA LYS A 36 -1.46 -7.53 -6.99
C LYS A 36 -1.02 -6.07 -6.95
N PRO A 37 0.03 -5.74 -6.18
CA PRO A 37 0.59 -4.41 -6.18
C PRO A 37 1.16 -4.09 -7.57
N LEU A 38 1.17 -2.82 -7.93
CA LEU A 38 1.83 -2.37 -9.15
C LEU A 38 3.34 -2.32 -8.86
N ILE A 39 4.04 -3.38 -9.22
CA ILE A 39 5.50 -3.53 -9.06
C ILE A 39 6.17 -3.80 -10.42
N LEU A 40 7.50 -3.61 -10.49
CA LEU A 40 8.31 -3.77 -11.72
C LEU A 40 7.74 -2.93 -12.88
N ALA A 41 7.44 -3.56 -14.02
CA ALA A 41 6.82 -2.90 -15.17
C ALA A 41 5.50 -2.21 -14.80
N GLY A 42 4.69 -2.84 -13.94
CA GLY A 42 3.44 -2.25 -13.47
C GLY A 42 3.66 -0.94 -12.71
N TRP A 43 4.78 -0.78 -12.03
CA TRP A 43 5.12 0.48 -11.36
C TRP A 43 5.68 1.52 -12.32
N ASN A 44 6.56 1.11 -13.26
CA ASN A 44 7.21 2.03 -14.20
C ASN A 44 6.25 2.59 -15.27
N PHE A 45 5.24 1.84 -15.69
CA PHE A 45 4.40 2.19 -16.84
C PHE A 45 2.97 2.60 -16.49
N THR A 46 2.60 2.64 -15.21
CA THR A 46 1.30 3.18 -14.78
C THR A 46 1.42 4.62 -14.33
N THR A 47 0.32 5.37 -14.45
CA THR A 47 0.20 6.73 -13.96
C THR A 47 0.13 6.80 -12.44
N ASP A 48 0.42 7.97 -11.88
CA ASP A 48 0.31 8.25 -10.44
C ASP A 48 -1.10 8.01 -9.91
N ARG A 49 -2.11 8.34 -10.73
CA ARG A 49 -3.50 8.05 -10.41
C ARG A 49 -3.76 6.55 -10.28
N GLU A 50 -3.25 5.74 -11.21
CA GLU A 50 -3.40 4.27 -11.15
C GLU A 50 -2.67 3.68 -9.95
N LYS A 51 -1.45 4.15 -9.65
CA LYS A 51 -0.71 3.77 -8.45
C LYS A 51 -1.49 4.10 -7.18
N LYS A 52 -1.99 5.33 -7.06
CA LYS A 52 -2.78 5.78 -5.90
C LYS A 52 -4.05 4.95 -5.74
N ASN A 53 -4.78 4.73 -6.82
CA ASN A 53 -6.02 3.95 -6.80
C ASN A 53 -5.77 2.51 -6.34
N ARG A 54 -4.77 1.82 -6.90
CA ARG A 54 -4.42 0.46 -6.46
C ARG A 54 -4.01 0.42 -5.00
N PHE A 55 -3.24 1.41 -4.53
CA PHE A 55 -2.84 1.43 -3.13
C PHE A 55 -4.02 1.74 -2.19
N MET A 56 -4.94 2.63 -2.58
CA MET A 56 -6.19 2.85 -1.86
C MET A 56 -7.06 1.59 -1.80
N GLU A 57 -7.16 0.82 -2.89
CA GLU A 57 -7.83 -0.50 -2.86
C GLU A 57 -7.24 -1.40 -1.77
N HIS A 58 -5.91 -1.45 -1.65
CA HIS A 58 -5.27 -2.23 -0.59
C HIS A 58 -5.58 -1.68 0.81
N LEU A 59 -5.51 -0.35 1.00
CA LEU A 59 -5.83 0.28 2.28
C LEU A 59 -7.29 0.05 2.71
N ASN A 60 -8.22 -0.01 1.76
CA ASN A 60 -9.63 -0.32 2.02
C ASN A 60 -9.86 -1.78 2.43
N LEU A 61 -9.00 -2.70 2.01
CA LEU A 61 -9.05 -4.12 2.42
C LEU A 61 -8.43 -4.34 3.81
N ILE A 62 -7.59 -3.42 4.27
CA ILE A 62 -6.98 -3.49 5.60
C ILE A 62 -7.94 -2.88 6.61
N ASP A 63 -8.24 -3.62 7.68
CA ASP A 63 -8.98 -3.04 8.81
C ASP A 63 -8.09 -2.08 9.59
N LEU A 64 -8.03 -0.82 9.17
CA LEU A 64 -7.22 0.20 9.82
C LEU A 64 -7.74 0.59 11.23
N LYS A 65 -8.96 0.17 11.61
CA LYS A 65 -9.55 0.50 12.92
C LYS A 65 -8.99 -0.40 14.01
N SER A 66 -8.71 -1.65 13.70
CA SER A 66 -8.06 -2.58 14.63
C SER A 66 -6.54 -2.43 14.61
N GLU A 67 -5.90 -2.73 15.73
CA GLU A 67 -4.45 -2.89 15.74
C GLU A 67 -4.11 -4.22 15.07
N ASN A 68 -3.42 -4.16 13.94
CA ASN A 68 -2.96 -5.34 13.21
C ASN A 68 -1.58 -5.08 12.62
N LYS A 69 -0.83 -6.16 12.37
CA LYS A 69 0.55 -6.09 11.87
C LYS A 69 0.67 -5.30 10.57
N ILE A 70 -0.34 -5.36 9.69
CA ILE A 70 -0.32 -4.65 8.41
C ILE A 70 -0.38 -3.14 8.66
N LYS A 71 -1.29 -2.69 9.52
CA LYS A 71 -1.41 -1.28 9.93
C LYS A 71 -0.11 -0.80 10.58
N THR A 72 0.42 -1.54 11.56
CA THR A 72 1.67 -1.18 12.23
C THR A 72 2.81 -1.06 11.22
N PHE A 73 2.91 -2.00 10.27
CA PHE A 73 3.92 -1.98 9.22
C PHE A 73 3.78 -0.75 8.32
N VAL A 74 2.57 -0.46 7.82
CA VAL A 74 2.31 0.69 6.94
C VAL A 74 2.65 2.01 7.64
N LEU A 75 2.32 2.15 8.92
CA LEU A 75 2.63 3.35 9.70
C LEU A 75 4.13 3.49 10.01
N SER A 76 4.90 2.40 9.97
CA SER A 76 6.35 2.41 10.19
C SER A 76 7.19 2.68 8.93
N ILE A 77 6.56 2.83 7.75
CA ILE A 77 7.29 3.05 6.49
C ILE A 77 8.00 4.41 6.53
N ASN A 78 9.32 4.41 6.31
CA ASN A 78 10.12 5.63 6.28
C ASN A 78 9.71 6.54 5.10
N GLU A 79 9.90 7.85 5.26
CA GLU A 79 9.53 8.81 4.22
C GLU A 79 10.16 8.52 2.85
N LYS A 80 11.44 8.13 2.85
CA LYS A 80 12.20 7.79 1.64
C LYS A 80 11.63 6.60 0.87
N ASP A 81 10.80 5.78 1.51
CA ASP A 81 10.24 4.56 0.96
C ASP A 81 8.83 4.79 0.37
N TRP A 82 8.33 6.01 0.45
CA TRP A 82 7.14 6.46 -0.26
C TRP A 82 7.51 7.01 -1.65
N TYR A 83 6.60 6.80 -2.59
CA TYR A 83 6.56 7.51 -3.86
C TYR A 83 5.59 8.68 -3.75
N LYS A 84 6.03 9.86 -4.20
CA LYS A 84 5.31 11.12 -4.12
C LYS A 84 5.15 11.75 -5.51
N GLY A 85 4.07 12.51 -5.68
CA GLY A 85 3.78 13.33 -6.86
C GLY A 85 4.09 14.80 -6.66
#